data_AF-A0A1F2RKC5-F1
#
_entry.id   AF-A0A1F2RKC5-F1
#
_cell.length_a   1.000
_cell.length_b   1.000
_cell.length_c   1.000
_cell.angle_alpha   90.00
_cell.angle_beta   90.00
_cell.angle_gamma   90.00
#
_symmetry.space_group_name_H-M   'P 1'
#
loop_
_entity.id
_entity.type
_entity.pdbx_description
1 polymer ?
#
loop_
_entity_poly.entity_id
_entity_poly.type
_entity_poly.pdbx_seq_one_letter_code
_entity_poly.pdbx_strand_id
1 'polypeptide(L)'
;MLEPIVEFFEKLITDFSWKRLWFVLTILVALLLGFWVYESYTAQFRLARIEKEVALLERLSKLLDGTDGLGNEPLKRTFDALTAELEGIVRGSEAGDVLTSGMKKAIASALPWLILAILLLLSPGAFTKQVFLGMAVMAIPFIYLGARLPDFEASWINYWAYPIGHITLIVVVILLWQRRKQRSAERGH
;
A
#
# COMPACT_ATOMS: atom_id res chain seq x y z
N MET A 1 -9.33 -15.63 -23.85
CA MET A 1 -9.15 -14.76 -22.66
C MET A 1 -7.89 -13.90 -22.71
N LEU A 2 -6.87 -14.22 -23.52
CA LEU A 2 -5.71 -13.34 -23.74
C LEU A 2 -5.96 -12.26 -24.81
N GLU A 3 -6.92 -12.46 -25.71
CA GLU A 3 -7.32 -11.49 -26.76
C GLU A 3 -7.54 -10.06 -26.24
N PRO A 4 -8.29 -9.82 -25.15
CA PRO A 4 -8.50 -8.46 -24.64
C PRO A 4 -7.20 -7.79 -24.18
N ILE A 5 -6.25 -8.58 -23.67
CA ILE A 5 -4.94 -8.09 -23.21
C ILE A 5 -4.08 -7.74 -24.43
N VAL A 6 -4.06 -8.61 -25.43
CA VAL A 6 -3.30 -8.39 -26.67
C VAL A 6 -3.83 -7.18 -27.44
N GLU A 7 -5.15 -7.05 -27.61
CA GLU A 7 -5.75 -5.86 -28.23
C GLU A 7 -5.44 -4.57 -27.44
N PHE A 8 -5.38 -4.66 -26.11
CA PHE A 8 -4.99 -3.52 -25.28
C PHE A 8 -3.55 -3.09 -25.55
N PHE A 9 -2.59 -4.03 -25.60
CA PHE A 9 -1.20 -3.74 -25.92
C PHE A 9 -1.00 -3.27 -27.37
N GLU A 10 -1.72 -3.85 -28.31
CA GLU A 10 -1.65 -3.47 -29.72
C GLU A 10 -2.12 -2.02 -29.91
N LYS A 11 -3.26 -1.65 -29.29
CA LYS A 11 -3.73 -0.25 -29.22
C LYS A 11 -2.82 0.65 -28.41
N LEU A 12 -2.09 0.12 -27.43
CA LEU A 12 -1.12 0.90 -26.66
C LEU A 12 0.06 1.33 -27.53
N ILE A 13 0.53 0.43 -28.40
CA ILE A 13 1.67 0.64 -29.29
C ILE A 13 1.30 1.47 -30.52
N THR A 14 0.15 1.20 -31.15
CA THR A 14 -0.26 1.89 -32.39
C THR A 14 -0.74 3.33 -32.14
N ASP A 15 -1.46 3.61 -31.06
CA ASP A 15 -1.93 4.95 -30.69
C ASP A 15 -1.06 5.59 -29.59
N PHE A 16 0.26 5.49 -29.71
CA PHE A 16 1.17 5.97 -28.67
C PHE A 16 1.05 7.49 -28.52
N SER A 17 0.31 7.93 -27.49
CA SER A 17 0.14 9.34 -27.15
C SER A 17 0.81 9.62 -25.81
N TRP A 18 1.40 10.82 -25.67
CA TRP A 18 2.05 11.23 -24.42
C TRP A 18 1.11 11.15 -23.21
N LYS A 19 -0.20 11.35 -23.43
CA LYS A 19 -1.23 11.18 -22.40
C LYS A 19 -1.40 9.71 -21.98
N ARG A 20 -1.37 8.77 -22.93
CA ARG A 20 -1.45 7.32 -22.63
C ARG A 20 -0.21 6.82 -21.90
N LEU A 21 0.98 7.34 -22.24
CA LEU A 21 2.22 7.00 -21.53
C LEU A 21 2.14 7.37 -20.04
N TRP A 22 1.73 8.60 -19.72
CA TRP A 22 1.54 9.03 -18.33
C TRP A 22 0.50 8.20 -17.58
N PHE A 23 -0.57 7.81 -18.27
CA PHE A 23 -1.59 6.93 -17.71
C PHE A 23 -1.02 5.54 -17.35
N VAL A 24 -0.30 4.89 -18.27
CA VAL A 24 0.35 3.60 -18.02
C VAL A 24 1.37 3.70 -16.90
N LEU A 25 2.19 4.75 -16.90
CA LEU A 25 3.19 4.99 -15.86
C LEU A 25 2.53 5.15 -14.49
N THR A 26 1.41 5.88 -14.41
CA THR A 26 0.67 6.08 -13.16
C THR A 26 0.12 4.76 -12.64
N ILE A 27 -0.45 3.92 -13.51
CA ILE A 27 -0.92 2.57 -13.13
C ILE A 27 0.23 1.70 -12.65
N LEU A 28 1.37 1.72 -13.35
CA LEU A 28 2.56 0.96 -12.98
C LEU A 28 3.06 1.38 -11.59
N VAL A 29 3.16 2.68 -11.34
CA VAL A 29 3.55 3.23 -10.02
C VAL A 29 2.55 2.84 -8.95
N ALA A 30 1.24 2.91 -9.24
CA ALA A 30 0.20 2.49 -8.30
C ALA A 30 0.26 0.98 -7.99
N LEU A 31 0.55 0.14 -8.99
CA LEU A 31 0.76 -1.31 -8.79
C LEU A 31 2.00 -1.59 -7.95
N LEU A 32 3.12 -0.92 -8.24
CA LEU A 32 4.36 -1.07 -7.47
C LEU A 32 4.16 -0.61 -6.01
N LEU A 33 3.47 0.52 -5.80
CA LEU A 33 3.11 1.00 -4.46
C LEU A 33 2.15 0.04 -3.76
N GLY A 34 1.13 -0.45 -4.46
CA GLY A 34 0.18 -1.43 -3.92
C GLY A 34 0.86 -2.72 -3.51
N PHE A 35 1.78 -3.22 -4.34
CA PHE A 35 2.60 -4.39 -4.02
C PHE A 35 3.53 -4.12 -2.83
N TRP A 36 4.17 -2.96 -2.78
CA TRP A 36 5.05 -2.57 -1.68
C TRP A 36 4.29 -2.44 -0.35
N VAL A 37 3.10 -1.83 -0.37
CA VAL A 37 2.22 -1.71 0.80
C VAL A 37 1.69 -3.08 1.23
N TYR A 38 1.25 -3.90 0.28
CA TYR A 38 0.81 -5.27 0.54
C TYR A 38 1.92 -6.05 1.25
N GLU A 39 3.15 -6.01 0.71
CA GLU A 39 4.28 -6.73 1.27
C GLU A 39 4.70 -6.18 2.63
N SER A 40 4.74 -4.86 2.79
CA SER A 40 5.05 -4.23 4.08
C SER A 40 4.00 -4.53 5.15
N TYR A 41 2.74 -4.79 4.77
CA TYR A 41 1.65 -5.03 5.72
C TYR A 41 1.51 -6.52 6.06
N THR A 42 1.57 -7.39 5.05
CA THR A 42 1.41 -8.83 5.26
C THR A 42 2.70 -9.53 5.69
N ALA A 43 3.87 -8.93 5.41
CA ALA A 43 5.18 -9.53 5.65
C ALA A 43 5.26 -10.98 5.14
N GLN A 44 4.50 -11.32 4.10
CA GLN A 44 4.25 -12.72 3.73
C GLN A 44 5.51 -13.38 3.17
N PHE A 45 6.32 -12.67 2.38
CA PHE A 45 7.61 -13.22 1.95
C PHE A 45 8.59 -13.33 3.11
N ARG A 46 8.50 -12.43 4.09
CA ARG A 46 9.35 -12.47 5.28
C ARG A 46 9.01 -13.67 6.16
N LEU A 47 7.72 -13.92 6.40
CA LEU A 47 7.25 -15.10 7.14
C LEU A 47 7.66 -16.39 6.42
N ALA A 48 7.41 -16.48 5.12
CA ALA A 48 7.78 -17.65 4.32
C ALA A 48 9.31 -17.88 4.28
N ARG A 49 10.11 -16.81 4.35
CA ARG A 49 11.58 -16.91 4.45
C ARG A 49 11.99 -17.42 5.84
N ILE A 50 11.43 -16.86 6.91
CA ILE A 50 11.71 -17.29 8.29
C ILE A 50 11.29 -18.75 8.49
N GLU A 51 10.12 -19.16 8.01
CA GLU A 51 9.66 -20.55 8.08
C GLU A 51 10.63 -21.51 7.39
N LYS A 52 11.15 -21.14 6.21
CA LYS A 52 12.17 -21.94 5.51
C LYS A 52 13.48 -22.01 6.29
N GLU A 53 13.93 -20.90 6.86
CA GLU A 53 15.16 -20.83 7.65
C GLU A 53 15.04 -21.65 8.95
N VAL A 54 13.91 -21.57 9.65
CA VAL A 54 13.60 -22.39 10.83
C VAL A 54 13.54 -23.87 10.47
N ALA A 55 12.88 -24.23 9.37
CA ALA A 55 12.82 -25.62 8.91
C ALA A 55 14.21 -26.19 8.54
N LEU A 56 15.11 -25.35 8.01
CA LEU A 56 16.51 -25.73 7.75
C LEU A 56 17.28 -25.92 9.07
N LEU A 57 17.11 -25.01 10.03
CA LEU A 57 17.73 -25.14 11.35
C LEU A 57 17.26 -26.39 12.09
N GLU A 58 15.97 -26.72 12.03
CA GLU A 58 15.42 -27.92 12.68
C GLU A 58 15.96 -29.21 12.04
N ARG A 59 16.23 -29.20 10.73
CA ARG A 59 16.89 -30.33 10.05
C ARG A 59 18.36 -30.42 10.44
N LEU A 60 19.05 -29.30 10.55
CA LEU A 60 20.45 -29.25 10.97
C LEU A 60 20.62 -29.70 12.42
N SER A 61 19.74 -29.28 13.34
CA SER A 61 19.80 -29.71 14.75
C SER A 61 19.58 -31.21 14.89
N LYS A 62 18.60 -31.79 14.18
CA LYS A 62 18.37 -33.24 14.16
C LYS A 62 19.56 -34.04 13.63
N LEU A 63 20.31 -33.50 12.66
CA LEU A 63 21.55 -34.10 12.17
C LEU A 63 22.69 -33.99 13.19
N LEU A 64 22.75 -32.89 13.95
CA LEU A 64 23.73 -32.65 15.00
C LEU A 64 23.51 -33.59 16.20
N ASP A 65 22.27 -33.71 16.69
CA ASP A 65 21.91 -34.59 17.81
C ASP A 65 22.09 -36.08 17.45
N GLY A 66 21.99 -36.43 16.17
CA GLY A 66 22.26 -37.78 15.67
C GLY A 66 23.74 -38.13 15.50
N THR A 67 24.66 -37.19 15.71
CA THR A 67 26.10 -37.35 15.43
C THR A 67 27.01 -37.08 16.64
N ASP A 68 26.54 -37.42 17.84
CA ASP A 68 27.15 -37.28 19.20
C ASP A 68 28.65 -37.65 19.40
N GLY A 69 29.42 -37.96 18.34
CA GLY A 69 30.86 -38.20 18.43
C GLY A 69 31.70 -37.80 17.20
N LEU A 70 31.12 -37.19 16.17
CA LEU A 70 31.89 -36.72 15.01
C LEU A 70 31.93 -35.21 15.03
N GLY A 71 33.07 -34.66 15.46
CA GLY A 71 33.39 -33.23 15.50
C GLY A 71 33.29 -32.57 14.11
N ASN A 72 32.06 -32.37 13.66
CA ASN A 72 31.74 -31.66 12.44
C ASN A 72 31.69 -30.17 12.75
N GLU A 73 32.86 -29.63 13.08
CA GLU A 73 33.14 -28.20 13.21
C GLU A 73 32.53 -27.34 12.08
N PRO A 74 32.49 -27.81 10.81
CA PRO A 74 31.80 -27.09 9.74
C PRO A 74 30.29 -26.95 9.96
N LEU A 75 29.64 -28.00 10.48
CA LEU A 75 28.19 -28.02 10.67
C LEU A 75 27.78 -27.08 11.81
N LYS A 76 28.56 -27.06 12.90
CA LYS A 76 28.39 -26.13 14.01
C LYS A 76 28.56 -24.67 13.57
N ARG A 77 29.57 -24.38 12.74
CA ARG A 77 29.77 -23.03 12.16
C ARG A 77 28.59 -22.58 11.28
N THR A 78 28.02 -23.48 10.47
CA THR A 78 26.84 -23.16 9.66
C THR A 78 25.62 -22.90 10.53
N PHE A 79 25.43 -23.70 11.59
CA PHE A 79 24.35 -23.49 12.56
C PHE A 79 24.49 -22.14 13.28
N ASP A 80 25.68 -21.81 13.78
CA ASP A 80 25.95 -20.54 14.47
C ASP A 80 25.75 -19.33 13.51
N ALA A 81 26.19 -19.45 12.25
CA ALA A 81 26.01 -18.41 11.23
C ALA A 81 24.53 -18.17 10.89
N LEU A 82 23.75 -19.23 10.72
CA LEU A 82 22.31 -19.14 10.47
C LEU A 82 21.55 -18.56 11.68
N THR A 83 21.96 -18.93 12.89
CA THR A 83 21.37 -18.39 14.13
C THR A 83 21.65 -16.90 14.27
N ALA A 84 22.88 -16.46 13.98
CA ALA A 84 23.25 -15.05 13.98
C ALA A 84 22.53 -14.24 12.88
N GLU A 85 22.31 -14.83 11.69
CA GLU A 85 21.52 -14.21 10.62
C GLU A 85 20.05 -14.04 11.03
N LEU A 86 19.46 -15.08 11.65
CA LEU A 86 18.10 -15.03 12.18
C LEU A 86 17.94 -13.99 13.29
N GLU A 87 18.87 -13.92 14.26
CA GLU A 87 18.88 -12.86 15.27
C GLU A 87 19.00 -11.47 14.63
N GLY A 88 19.80 -11.35 13.55
CA GLY A 88 19.89 -10.15 12.73
C GLY A 88 18.60 -9.79 12.02
N ILE A 89 17.82 -10.77 11.56
CA ILE A 89 16.51 -10.56 10.92
C ILE A 89 15.45 -10.17 11.96
N VAL A 90 15.49 -10.75 13.16
CA VAL A 90 14.59 -10.41 14.27
C VAL A 90 14.90 -9.00 14.79
N ARG A 91 16.17 -8.68 15.07
CA ARG A 91 16.58 -7.32 15.48
C ARG A 91 16.43 -6.29 14.34
N GLY A 92 16.70 -6.71 13.11
CA GLY A 92 16.45 -5.94 11.90
C GLY A 92 14.96 -5.74 11.61
N SER A 93 14.05 -6.47 12.27
CA SER A 93 12.62 -6.18 12.21
C SER A 93 12.24 -4.93 13.00
N GLU A 94 13.04 -4.56 13.99
CA GLU A 94 12.89 -3.27 14.69
C GLU A 94 13.52 -2.13 13.88
N ALA A 95 14.61 -2.39 13.15
CA ALA A 95 15.25 -1.42 12.25
C ALA A 95 14.52 -1.24 10.90
N GLY A 96 13.56 -2.11 10.58
CA GLY A 96 12.89 -2.18 9.29
C GLY A 96 11.69 -1.24 9.15
N ASP A 97 11.27 -0.55 10.21
CA ASP A 97 10.15 0.39 10.13
C ASP A 97 10.62 1.77 9.65
N VAL A 98 11.05 1.82 8.38
CA VAL A 98 11.52 3.05 7.72
C VAL A 98 10.43 4.14 7.75
N LEU A 99 9.16 3.74 7.87
CA LEU A 99 8.03 4.65 8.01
C LEU A 99 7.59 4.75 9.47
N THR A 100 7.70 5.94 10.04
CA THR A 100 7.05 6.25 11.33
C THR A 100 5.55 5.98 11.28
N SER A 101 4.92 5.68 12.42
CA SER A 101 3.46 5.47 12.50
C SER A 101 2.68 6.63 11.85
N GLY A 102 3.12 7.88 12.08
CA GLY A 102 2.53 9.06 11.45
C GLY A 102 2.62 9.05 9.92
N MET A 103 3.75 8.61 9.34
CA MET A 103 3.88 8.47 7.88
C MET A 103 2.94 7.40 7.32
N LYS A 104 2.82 6.24 8.01
CA LYS A 104 1.88 5.19 7.60
C LYS A 104 0.44 5.69 7.57
N LYS A 105 0.01 6.43 8.61
CA LYS A 105 -1.33 7.02 8.67
C LYS A 105 -1.53 8.12 7.63
N ALA A 106 -0.51 8.93 7.36
CA ALA A 106 -0.54 9.93 6.30
C ALA A 106 -0.75 9.30 4.93
N ILE A 107 0.00 8.24 4.61
CA ILE A 107 -0.12 7.48 3.35
C ILE A 107 -1.51 6.84 3.27
N ALA A 108 -1.97 6.18 4.34
CA ALA A 108 -3.30 5.58 4.39
C ALA A 108 -4.41 6.63 4.17
N SER A 109 -4.25 7.83 4.72
CA SER A 109 -5.19 8.94 4.56
C SER A 109 -5.13 9.57 3.17
N ALA A 110 -3.98 9.52 2.49
CA ALA A 110 -3.82 10.00 1.12
C ALA A 110 -4.39 9.02 0.08
N LEU A 111 -4.44 7.72 0.42
CA LEU A 111 -4.79 6.64 -0.51
C LEU A 111 -6.15 6.83 -1.19
N PRO A 112 -7.26 7.17 -0.49
CA PRO A 112 -8.53 7.31 -1.16
C PRO A 112 -8.60 8.55 -2.08
N TRP A 113 -7.84 9.61 -1.77
CA TRP A 113 -7.69 10.77 -2.65
C TRP A 113 -6.95 10.41 -3.93
N LEU A 114 -5.92 9.57 -3.81
CA LEU A 114 -5.17 9.05 -4.95
C LEU A 114 -6.05 8.14 -5.83
N ILE A 115 -6.85 7.28 -5.22
CA ILE A 115 -7.84 6.46 -5.94
C ILE A 115 -8.83 7.37 -6.68
N LEU A 116 -9.39 8.39 -6.01
CA LEU A 116 -10.32 9.33 -6.62
C LEU A 116 -9.65 10.10 -7.79
N ALA A 117 -8.39 10.48 -7.65
CA ALA A 117 -7.65 11.17 -8.70
C ALA A 117 -7.45 10.26 -9.93
N ILE A 118 -7.14 8.97 -9.70
CA ILE A 118 -7.03 7.97 -10.77
C ILE A 118 -8.39 7.76 -11.46
N LEU A 119 -9.47 7.64 -10.70
CA LEU A 119 -10.83 7.49 -11.24
C LEU A 119 -11.25 8.68 -12.10
N LEU A 120 -10.91 9.90 -11.69
CA LEU A 120 -11.19 11.10 -12.49
C LEU A 120 -10.33 11.17 -13.75
N LEU A 121 -9.08 10.73 -13.67
CA LEU A 121 -8.18 10.67 -14.82
C LEU A 121 -8.66 9.65 -15.87
N LEU A 122 -9.36 8.60 -15.42
CA LEU A 122 -10.05 7.62 -16.25
C LEU A 122 -11.37 8.11 -16.85
N SER A 123 -11.99 9.14 -16.27
CA SER A 123 -13.31 9.64 -16.69
C SER A 123 -13.18 10.68 -17.81
N PRO A 124 -13.67 10.40 -19.03
CA PRO A 124 -13.61 11.34 -20.14
C PRO A 124 -14.33 12.65 -19.79
N GLY A 125 -13.64 13.79 -19.94
CA GLY A 125 -14.23 15.13 -19.74
C GLY A 125 -14.35 15.61 -18.30
N ALA A 126 -14.09 14.76 -17.29
CA ALA A 126 -14.15 15.17 -15.87
C ALA A 126 -12.82 15.74 -15.36
N PHE A 127 -11.69 15.33 -15.95
CA PHE A 127 -10.37 15.75 -15.51
C PHE A 127 -10.01 17.15 -16.04
N THR A 128 -10.04 18.15 -15.15
CA THR A 128 -9.45 19.47 -15.40
C THR A 128 -8.34 19.75 -14.41
N LYS A 129 -7.36 20.59 -14.79
CA LYS A 129 -6.27 21.01 -13.88
C LYS A 129 -6.82 21.62 -12.58
N GLN A 130 -7.95 22.31 -12.66
CA GLN A 130 -8.61 22.94 -11.51
C GLN A 130 -9.21 21.91 -10.56
N VAL A 131 -9.84 20.84 -11.08
CA VAL A 131 -10.36 19.74 -10.26
C VAL A 131 -9.22 19.03 -9.53
N PHE A 132 -8.14 18.71 -10.23
CA PHE A 132 -6.97 18.08 -9.62
C PHE A 132 -6.34 18.96 -8.53
N LEU A 133 -6.15 20.26 -8.79
CA LEU A 133 -5.62 21.19 -7.80
C LEU A 133 -6.55 21.32 -6.59
N GLY A 134 -7.86 21.42 -6.82
CA GLY A 134 -8.86 21.47 -5.76
C GLY A 134 -8.81 20.22 -4.88
N MET A 135 -8.69 19.03 -5.48
CA MET A 135 -8.52 17.79 -4.73
C MET A 135 -7.23 17.75 -3.92
N ALA A 136 -6.11 18.15 -4.51
CA ALA A 136 -4.83 18.17 -3.81
C ALA A 136 -4.87 19.09 -2.59
N VAL A 137 -5.43 20.30 -2.74
CA VAL A 137 -5.61 21.26 -1.64
C VAL A 137 -6.55 20.69 -0.57
N MET A 138 -7.65 20.07 -0.98
CA MET A 138 -8.61 19.47 -0.03
C MET A 138 -8.04 18.26 0.70
N ALA A 139 -7.13 17.49 0.10
CA ALA A 139 -6.53 16.31 0.72
C ALA A 139 -5.58 16.65 1.88
N ILE A 140 -4.84 17.77 1.78
CA ILE A 140 -3.82 18.20 2.76
C ILE A 140 -4.32 18.16 4.22
N PRO A 141 -5.45 18.80 4.59
CA PRO A 141 -5.92 18.78 5.98
C PRO A 141 -6.24 17.38 6.48
N PHE A 142 -6.79 16.49 5.64
CA PHE A 142 -7.12 15.12 6.06
C PHE A 142 -5.88 14.25 6.23
N ILE A 143 -4.89 14.40 5.34
CA ILE A 143 -3.59 13.73 5.46
C ILE A 143 -2.88 14.20 6.73
N TYR A 144 -2.86 15.51 6.98
CA TYR A 144 -2.26 16.09 8.18
C TYR A 144 -2.94 15.59 9.47
N LEU A 145 -4.29 15.61 9.51
CA LEU A 145 -5.05 15.09 10.63
C LEU A 145 -4.81 13.59 10.83
N GLY A 146 -4.79 12.81 9.75
CA GLY A 146 -4.51 11.38 9.79
C GLY A 146 -3.15 11.07 10.40
N ALA A 147 -2.12 11.81 9.99
CA ALA A 147 -0.75 11.67 10.53
C ALA A 147 -0.64 11.97 12.03
N ARG A 148 -1.53 12.82 12.56
CA ARG A 148 -1.56 13.27 13.96
C ARG A 148 -2.55 12.51 14.84
N LEU A 149 -3.32 11.58 14.29
CA LEU A 149 -4.24 10.77 15.09
C LEU A 149 -3.47 9.92 16.10
N PRO A 150 -3.97 9.78 17.34
CA PRO A 150 -3.43 8.83 18.30
C PRO A 150 -3.55 7.41 17.74
N ASP A 151 -2.64 6.52 18.15
CA ASP A 151 -2.74 5.10 17.82
C ASP A 151 -3.91 4.48 18.61
N PHE A 152 -4.98 4.13 17.90
CA PHE A 152 -6.04 3.30 18.47
C PHE A 152 -5.56 1.85 18.64
N GLU A 153 -6.02 1.18 19.69
CA GLU A 153 -5.74 -0.25 19.96
C GLU A 153 -6.10 -1.13 18.76
N ALA A 154 -7.21 -0.82 18.10
CA ALA A 154 -7.64 -1.46 16.88
C ALA A 154 -6.97 -0.79 15.66
N SER A 155 -5.94 -1.44 15.11
CA SER A 155 -5.18 -0.95 13.96
C SER A 155 -6.04 -0.62 12.73
N TRP A 156 -7.11 -1.38 12.48
CA TRP A 156 -8.03 -1.14 11.36
C TRP A 156 -8.71 0.22 11.43
N ILE A 157 -8.88 0.81 12.63
CA ILE A 157 -9.45 2.15 12.77
C ILE A 157 -8.51 3.20 12.17
N ASN A 158 -7.21 3.09 12.47
CA ASN A 158 -6.19 4.00 11.98
C ASN A 158 -6.03 3.94 10.44
N TYR A 159 -6.09 2.73 9.87
CA TYR A 159 -5.71 2.49 8.48
C TYR A 159 -6.88 2.34 7.49
N TRP A 160 -8.09 2.01 7.97
CA TRP A 160 -9.26 1.79 7.12
C TRP A 160 -10.43 2.69 7.49
N ALA A 161 -10.87 2.66 8.75
CA ALA A 161 -12.07 3.36 9.17
C ALA A 161 -11.92 4.88 9.01
N TYR A 162 -10.80 5.45 9.45
CA TYR A 162 -10.56 6.88 9.33
C TYR A 162 -10.40 7.34 7.87
N PRO A 163 -9.53 6.70 7.04
CA PRO A 163 -9.40 7.10 5.64
C PRO A 163 -10.70 7.02 4.84
N ILE A 164 -11.47 5.95 5.01
CA ILE A 164 -12.74 5.77 4.29
C ILE A 164 -13.80 6.72 4.86
N GLY A 165 -13.91 6.80 6.18
CA GLY A 165 -14.94 7.57 6.88
C GLY A 165 -14.91 9.06 6.52
N HIS A 166 -13.73 9.69 6.46
CA HIS A 166 -13.67 11.11 6.11
C HIS A 166 -14.05 11.37 4.64
N ILE A 167 -13.65 10.52 3.71
CA ILE A 167 -14.06 10.61 2.30
C ILE A 167 -15.58 10.48 2.18
N THR A 168 -16.17 9.46 2.83
CA THR A 168 -17.62 9.27 2.83
C THR A 168 -18.33 10.49 3.41
N LEU A 169 -17.83 11.05 4.52
CA LEU A 169 -18.39 12.26 5.12
C LEU A 169 -18.36 13.45 4.15
N ILE A 170 -17.24 13.69 3.47
CA ILE A 170 -17.10 14.76 2.48
C ILE A 170 -18.11 14.58 1.35
N VAL A 171 -18.21 13.37 0.79
CA VAL A 171 -19.16 13.06 -0.28
C VAL A 171 -20.59 13.33 0.16
N VAL A 172 -20.97 12.89 1.36
CA VAL A 172 -22.31 13.15 1.92
C VAL A 172 -22.57 14.65 2.07
N VAL A 173 -21.61 15.41 2.60
CA VAL A 173 -21.73 16.88 2.74
C VAL A 173 -21.91 17.56 1.39
N ILE A 174 -21.13 17.17 0.37
CA ILE A 174 -21.24 17.71 -0.99
C ILE A 174 -22.63 17.41 -1.57
N LEU A 175 -23.11 16.16 -1.47
CA LEU A 175 -24.42 15.77 -1.99
C LEU A 175 -25.57 16.52 -1.30
N LEU A 176 -25.51 16.67 0.02
CA LEU A 176 -26.49 17.43 0.78
C LEU A 176 -26.49 18.91 0.39
N TRP A 177 -25.31 19.50 0.18
CA TRP A 177 -25.19 20.88 -0.26
C TRP A 177 -25.73 21.10 -1.68
N GLN A 178 -25.39 20.21 -2.62
CA GLN A 178 -25.93 20.24 -3.99
C GLN A 178 -27.46 20.14 -4.00
N ARG A 179 -28.03 19.24 -3.20
CA ARG A 179 -29.49 19.09 -3.07
C ARG A 179 -30.15 20.36 -2.53
N ARG A 180 -29.54 21.05 -1.56
CA ARG A 180 -30.05 22.33 -1.04
C ARG A 180 -30.02 23.43 -2.10
N LYS A 181 -28.95 23.48 -2.90
CA LYS A 181 -28.80 24.46 -3.98
C LYS A 181 -29.86 24.27 -5.07
N GLN A 182 -30.10 23.02 -5.49
CA GLN A 182 -31.15 22.69 -6.46
C GLN A 182 -32.54 23.11 -5.98
N ARG A 183 -32.91 22.77 -4.73
CA ARG A 183 -34.20 23.18 -4.14
C ARG A 183 -34.38 24.70 -4.03
N SER A 184 -33.29 25.45 -3.86
CA SER A 184 -33.36 26.91 -3.78
C SER A 184 -33.58 27.53 -5.16
N ALA A 185 -33.02 26.94 -6.21
CA ALA A 185 -33.24 27.36 -7.59
C ALA A 185 -34.69 27.08 -8.05
N GLU A 186 -35.27 25.93 -7.66
CA GLU A 186 -36.66 25.58 -7.97
C GLU A 186 -37.70 26.50 -7.30
N ARG A 187 -37.37 27.10 -6.15
CA ARG A 187 -38.26 28.03 -5.42
C ARG A 187 -38.18 29.48 -5.89
N GLY A 188 -37.17 29.81 -6.68
CA GLY A 188 -36.97 31.15 -7.25
C GLY A 188 -37.59 31.35 -8.64
N HIS A 189 -38.22 30.30 -9.17
CA HIS A 189 -39.05 30.31 -10.39
C HIS A 189 -40.53 30.18 -10.00
#